data_AF-A0A1F1WJE1-F1
#
_entry.id   AF-A0A1F1WJE1-F1
#
_cell.length_a   1.000
_cell.length_b   1.000
_cell.length_c   1.000
_cell.angle_alpha   90.00
_cell.angle_beta   90.00
_cell.angle_gamma   90.00
#
_symmetry.space_group_name_H-M   'P 1'
#
loop_
_entity.id
_entity.type
_entity.pdbx_description
1 polymer ?
#
loop_
_entity_poly.entity_id
_entity_poly.type
_entity_poly.pdbx_seq_one_letter_code
_entity_poly.pdbx_strand_id
1 'polypeptide(L)' 'MAESFNATAKREVLRDAAGFTDELSCRRKMFRWSTRYNTKRRHSWCRYQPPNTDERAYSDELALAA' A
#
# COMPACT_ATOMS: atom_id res chain seq x y z
N MET A 1 10.67 -2.48 -0.20
CA MET A 1 9.26 -2.06 0.04
C MET A 1 8.25 -3.06 -0.53
N ALA A 2 8.45 -3.55 -1.76
CA ALA A 2 7.52 -4.53 -2.37
C ALA A 2 7.31 -5.81 -1.53
N GLU A 3 8.37 -6.35 -0.92
CA GLU A 3 8.26 -7.55 -0.08
C GLU A 3 7.43 -7.31 1.19
N SER A 4 7.72 -6.23 1.94
CA SER A 4 6.97 -5.88 3.15
C SER A 4 5.52 -5.52 2.84
N PHE A 5 5.26 -4.88 1.70
CA PHE A 5 3.92 -4.64 1.18
C PHE A 5 3.16 -5.95 0.95
N ASN A 6 3.71 -6.86 0.14
CA ASN A 6 3.06 -8.12 -0.20
C ASN A 6 2.86 -9.03 1.04
N ALA A 7 3.83 -9.08 1.94
CA ALA A 7 3.72 -9.83 3.19
C ALA A 7 2.58 -9.29 4.08
N THR A 8 2.50 -7.96 4.24
CA THR A 8 1.45 -7.33 5.04
C THR A 8 0.09 -7.47 4.38
N ALA A 9 0.00 -7.34 3.05
CA ALA A 9 -1.22 -7.52 2.28
C ALA A 9 -1.81 -8.92 2.48
N LYS A 10 -0.99 -9.96 2.32
CA LYS A 10 -1.43 -11.35 2.56
C LYS A 10 -1.95 -11.52 3.99
N ARG A 11 -1.19 -11.07 4.99
CA ARG A 11 -1.57 -11.20 6.41
C ARG A 11 -2.87 -10.46 6.74
N GLU A 12 -2.97 -9.17 6.40
CA GLU A 12 -4.09 -8.32 6.83
C GLU A 12 -5.36 -8.54 5.99
N VAL A 13 -5.22 -8.90 4.71
CA VAL A 13 -6.37 -9.07 3.82
C VAL A 13 -6.94 -10.49 3.89
N LEU A 14 -6.07 -11.52 3.95
CA LEU A 14 -6.53 -12.91 4.09
C LEU A 14 -6.89 -13.24 5.54
N ARG A 15 -6.25 -12.62 6.53
CA ARG A 15 -6.45 -12.90 7.97
C ARG A 15 -6.34 -14.40 8.26
N ASP A 16 -5.19 -14.97 7.90
CA ASP A 16 -4.85 -16.40 8.05
C ASP A 16 -5.69 -17.38 7.21
N ALA A 17 -6.59 -16.88 6.36
CA ALA A 17 -7.23 -17.72 5.34
C ALA A 17 -6.22 -18.17 4.27
N ALA A 18 -6.39 -19.40 3.77
CA ALA A 18 -5.57 -19.94 2.68
C ALA A 18 -5.76 -19.19 1.34
N GLY A 19 -6.90 -18.53 1.17
CA GLY A 19 -7.24 -17.79 -0.06
C GLY A 19 -8.63 -17.14 0.04
N PHE A 20 -9.06 -16.53 -1.06
CA PHE A 20 -10.42 -16.01 -1.20
C PHE A 20 -11.32 -17.04 -1.85
N THR A 21 -12.60 -17.07 -1.45
CA THR A 21 -13.62 -17.96 -2.01
C THR A 21 -14.28 -17.39 -3.27
N ASP A 22 -14.09 -16.09 -3.52
CA ASP A 22 -14.73 -15.33 -4.61
C ASP A 22 -13.82 -14.20 -5.09
N GLU A 23 -13.81 -13.98 -6.41
CA GLU A 23 -12.95 -12.99 -7.07
C GLU A 23 -13.37 -11.55 -6.73
N LEU A 24 -14.68 -11.26 -6.72
CA LEU A 24 -15.18 -9.91 -6.43
C LEU A 24 -14.81 -9.49 -5.00
N SER A 25 -14.91 -10.43 -4.06
CA SER A 25 -14.52 -10.26 -2.67
C SER A 25 -13.02 -10.04 -2.50
N CYS A 26 -12.20 -10.82 -3.21
CA CYS A 26 -10.74 -10.62 -3.28
C CYS A 26 -10.42 -9.19 -3.75
N ARG A 27 -10.96 -8.80 -4.90
CA ARG A 27 -10.71 -7.50 -5.52
C ARG A 27 -11.11 -6.36 -4.58
N ARG A 28 -12.33 -6.38 -4.05
CA ARG A 28 -12.82 -5.33 -3.12
C ARG A 28 -11.95 -5.20 -1.87
N LYS A 29 -11.57 -6.33 -1.26
CA LYS A 29 -10.74 -6.32 -0.05
C LYS A 29 -9.33 -5.83 -0.33
N MET A 30 -8.70 -6.30 -1.41
CA MET A 30 -7.36 -5.86 -1.81
C MET A 30 -7.33 -4.38 -2.17
N PHE A 31 -8.25 -3.89 -3.02
CA PHE A 31 -8.29 -2.46 -3.38
C PHE A 31 -8.51 -1.57 -2.17
N ARG A 32 -9.47 -1.90 -1.30
CA ARG A 32 -9.70 -1.15 -0.06
C ARG A 32 -8.46 -1.13 0.83
N TRP A 33 -7.79 -2.27 0.98
CA TRP A 33 -6.59 -2.37 1.79
C TRP A 33 -5.42 -1.56 1.19
N SER A 34 -5.17 -1.70 -0.11
CA SER A 34 -4.12 -0.95 -0.82
C SER A 34 -4.33 0.55 -0.72
N THR A 35 -5.57 1.03 -0.91
CA THR A 35 -5.89 2.46 -0.74
C THR A 35 -5.59 2.94 0.68
N ARG A 36 -5.95 2.17 1.70
CA ARG A 36 -5.62 2.51 3.10
C ARG A 36 -4.11 2.51 3.33
N TYR A 37 -3.39 1.51 2.84
CA TYR A 37 -1.94 1.41 2.98
C TYR A 37 -1.28 2.65 2.40
N ASN A 38 -1.58 2.98 1.15
CA ASN A 38 -0.93 4.06 0.41
C ASN A 38 -1.27 5.47 0.93
N THR A 39 -2.46 5.67 1.50
CA THR A 39 -2.93 7.00 1.92
C THR A 39 -2.85 7.27 3.43
N LYS A 40 -2.76 6.22 4.27
CA LYS A 40 -2.84 6.37 5.73
C LYS A 40 -1.69 5.71 6.48
N ARG A 41 -1.10 4.62 5.98
CA ARG A 41 -0.09 3.87 6.73
C ARG A 41 1.25 4.58 6.66
N ARG A 42 1.81 4.91 7.82
CA ARG A 42 3.14 5.51 7.92
C ARG A 42 4.20 4.43 7.86
N HIS A 43 5.29 4.71 7.17
CA HIS A 43 6.40 3.79 7.00
C HIS A 43 7.73 4.47 7.33
N SER A 44 8.62 3.79 8.07
CA SER A 44 9.92 4.34 8.45
C SER A 44 10.77 4.71 7.24
N TRP A 45 10.74 3.89 6.20
CA TRP A 45 11.41 4.17 4.92
C TRP A 45 10.86 5.44 4.21
N CYS A 46 9.56 5.73 4.34
CA CYS A 46 8.93 6.94 3.79
C CYS A 46 8.96 8.11 4.77
N ARG A 47 10.06 8.27 5.54
CA ARG A 47 10.23 9.37 6.52
C ARG A 47 9.06 9.46 7.51
N TYR A 48 8.47 8.31 7.86
CA TYR A 48 7.29 8.22 8.72
C TYR A 48 6.00 8.86 8.14
N GLN A 49 5.91 9.00 6.82
CA GLN A 49 4.75 9.47 6.07
C GLN A 49 4.06 8.32 5.31
N PRO A 50 2.82 8.54 4.80
CA PRO A 50 2.19 7.62 3.88
C PRO A 50 2.94 7.52 2.54
N PRO A 51 2.99 6.35 1.89
CA PRO A 51 3.68 6.16 0.60
C PRO A 51 3.30 7.20 -0.46
N ASN A 52 2.00 7.48 -0.64
CA ASN A 52 1.57 8.46 -1.63
C ASN A 52 2.05 9.89 -1.35
N THR A 53 2.27 10.24 -0.08
CA THR A 53 2.77 11.57 0.29
C THR A 53 4.26 11.68 -0.02
N ASP A 54 5.02 10.64 0.29
CA ASP A 54 6.47 10.57 0.06
C ASP A 54 6.77 10.54 -1.45
N GLU A 55 6.06 9.70 -2.23
CA GLU A 55 6.20 9.65 -3.69
C GLU A 55 5.80 10.96 -4.37
N ARG A 56 4.77 11.65 -3.85
CA ARG A 56 4.36 12.96 -4.36
C ARG A 56 5.45 14.00 -4.16
N ALA A 57 6.01 14.08 -2.95
CA ALA A 57 7.08 15.04 -2.66
C ALA A 57 8.29 14.81 -3.60
N TYR A 58 8.65 13.55 -3.84
CA TYR A 58 9.72 13.20 -4.78
C TYR A 58 9.38 13.58 -6.23
N SER A 59 8.13 13.36 -6.67
CA SER A 59 7.67 13.75 -8.00
C SER A 59 7.65 15.26 -8.21
N ASP A 60 7.24 16.01 -7.19
CA ASP A 60 7.21 17.48 -7.22
C ASP A 60 8.65 18.05 -7.30
N GLU A 61 9.61 17.46 -6.57
CA GLU A 61 11.03 17.81 -6.65
C GLU A 61 11.60 17.58 -8.06
N LEU A 62 11.31 16.42 -8.66
CA LEU A 62 11.70 16.11 -10.03
C LEU A 62 11.10 17.08 -11.05
N ALA A 63 9.84 17.48 -10.87
CA ALA A 63 9.17 18.42 -11.75
C ALA A 63 9.75 19.84 -11.67
N LEU A 64 10.25 20.25 -10.50
CA LEU A 64 10.92 21.54 -10.31
C LEU A 64 12.34 21.57 -10.88
N ALA A 65 12.97 20.41 -11.07
CA ALA A 65 14.31 20.27 -11.63
C ALA A 65 14.34 20.17 -13.16
N ALA A 66 13.18 20.12 -13.82
CA ALA A 66 13.01 20.01 -15.27
C ALA A 66 12.76 21.39 -15.92
#